data_AF-A0A6A0HL78-F1
#
_entry.id   AF-A0A6A0HL78-F1
#
_cell.length_a   1.000
_cell.length_b   1.000
_cell.length_c   1.000
_cell.angle_alpha   90.00
_cell.angle_beta   90.00
_cell.angle_gamma   90.00
#
_symmetry.space_group_name_H-M   'P 1'
#
loop_
_entity.id
_entity.type
_entity.pdbx_description
1 polymer ?
#
loop_
_entity_poly.entity_id
_entity_poly.type
_entity_poly.pdbx_seq_one_letter_code
_entity_poly.pdbx_strand_id
1 'polypeptide(L)' 'MRRKFLLLNLILLLGMAMLLGACAAVKPYQREHLALRIMDFNKELPEEAIERHWIETLEASTGGMGGSGGGCACN' A
#
# COMPACT_ATOMS: atom_id res chain seq x y z
N MET A 1 16.80 -8.42 -44.34
CA MET A 1 16.97 -8.91 -42.95
C MET A 1 16.77 -7.80 -41.91
N ARG A 2 17.59 -6.75 -41.88
CA ARG A 2 17.52 -5.66 -40.88
C ARG A 2 16.17 -4.94 -40.75
N ARG A 3 15.48 -4.65 -41.86
CA ARG A 3 14.15 -4.00 -41.85
C ARG A 3 13.06 -4.85 -41.20
N LYS A 4 13.08 -6.18 -41.36
CA LYS A 4 12.10 -7.07 -40.72
C LYS A 4 12.32 -7.10 -39.20
N PHE A 5 13.58 -7.09 -38.76
CA PHE A 5 13.94 -7.04 -37.33
C PHE A 5 13.54 -5.71 -36.67
N LEU A 6 13.71 -4.59 -37.37
CA LEU A 6 13.27 -3.27 -36.93
C LEU A 6 11.74 -3.18 -36.80
N LEU A 7 11.00 -3.72 -37.76
CA LEU A 7 9.53 -3.78 -37.70
C LEU A 7 9.05 -4.68 -36.55
N LEU A 8 9.71 -5.81 -36.30
CA LEU A 8 9.37 -6.71 -35.20
C LEU A 8 9.58 -6.05 -33.84
N ASN A 9 10.70 -5.34 -33.65
CA ASN A 9 10.99 -4.59 -32.43
C ASN A 9 10.01 -3.44 -32.20
N LEU A 10 9.59 -2.75 -33.26
CA LEU A 10 8.60 -1.67 -33.17
C LEU A 10 7.24 -2.20 -32.68
N ILE A 11 6.80 -3.35 -33.21
CA ILE A 11 5.54 -4.00 -32.81
C ILE A 11 5.61 -4.44 -31.33
N LEU A 12 6.75 -5.00 -30.91
CA LEU A 12 6.97 -5.44 -29.53
C LEU A 12 6.93 -4.24 -28.55
N LEU A 13 7.61 -3.15 -28.88
CA LEU A 13 7.60 -1.91 -28.09
C LEU A 13 6.19 -1.32 -27.97
N LEU A 14 5.44 -1.31 -29.06
CA LEU A 14 4.07 -0.78 -29.06
C LEU A 14 3.12 -1.63 -28.20
N GLY A 15 3.26 -2.96 -28.24
CA GLY A 15 2.51 -3.87 -27.38
C GLY A 15 2.84 -3.69 -25.90
N MET A 16 4.12 -3.47 -25.57
CA MET A 16 4.56 -3.24 -24.20
C MET A 16 4.07 -1.91 -23.63
N ALA A 17 3.98 -0.87 -24.47
CA ALA A 17 3.42 0.43 -24.08
C ALA A 17 1.92 0.36 -23.74
N MET A 18 1.14 -0.49 -24.43
CA MET A 18 -0.29 -0.65 -24.14
C MET A 18 -0.56 -1.29 -22.77
N LEU A 19 0.34 -2.15 -22.28
CA LEU A 19 0.20 -2.80 -20.97
C LEU A 19 0.35 -1.81 -19.80
N LEU A 20 1.09 -0.72 -19.98
CA LEU A 20 1.29 0.31 -18.96
C LEU A 20 0.05 1.20 -18.76
N GLY A 21 -0.89 1.19 -19.73
CA GLY A 21 -2.13 1.98 -19.68
C GLY A 21 -3.29 1.34 -18.90
N ALA A 22 -3.09 0.16 -18.28
CA ALA A 22 -4.15 -0.57 -17.60
C ALA A 22 -4.60 0.05 -16.25
N CYS A 23 -4.04 1.19 -15.84
CA CYS A 23 -4.46 1.88 -14.63
C CYS A 23 -5.77 2.64 -14.88
N ALA A 24 -6.90 2.04 -14.48
CA ALA A 24 -8.20 2.68 -14.58
C ALA A 24 -8.31 3.83 -13.56
N ALA A 25 -8.46 5.06 -14.06
CA ALA A 25 -8.79 6.22 -13.23
C ALA A 25 -10.26 6.15 -12.81
N VAL A 26 -10.54 5.36 -11.76
CA VAL A 26 -11.88 5.25 -11.16
C VAL A 26 -12.10 6.34 -10.11
N LYS A 27 -13.36 6.82 -10.03
CA LYS A 27 -13.78 7.80 -9.03
C LYS A 27 -13.61 7.22 -7.62
N PRO A 28 -13.34 8.04 -6.58
CA PRO A 28 -12.99 7.55 -5.24
C PRO A 28 -13.99 6.55 -4.66
N TYR A 29 -15.29 6.79 -4.82
CA TYR A 29 -16.34 5.88 -4.36
C TYR A 29 -16.30 4.53 -5.08
N GLN A 30 -15.94 4.46 -6.36
CA GLN A 30 -15.84 3.17 -7.07
C GLN A 30 -14.73 2.25 -6.52
N ARG A 31 -13.81 2.78 -5.71
CA ARG A 31 -12.76 1.98 -5.03
C ARG A 31 -13.27 1.25 -3.79
N GLU A 32 -14.43 1.67 -3.25
CA GLU A 32 -14.99 1.13 -2.01
C GLU A 32 -15.40 -0.34 -2.10
N HIS A 33 -15.60 -0.86 -3.31
CA HIS A 33 -15.90 -2.28 -3.52
C HIS A 33 -14.68 -3.21 -3.48
N LEU A 34 -13.45 -2.67 -3.58
CA LEU A 34 -12.22 -3.48 -3.51
C LEU A 34 -11.65 -3.57 -2.08
N ALA A 35 -11.82 -2.51 -1.29
CA ALA A 35 -11.36 -2.48 0.09
C ALA A 35 -12.43 -3.09 1.00
N LEU A 36 -12.30 -4.37 1.33
CA LEU A 36 -13.15 -5.00 2.34
C LEU A 36 -12.87 -4.36 3.71
N ARG A 37 -13.88 -4.31 4.58
CA ARG A 37 -13.74 -3.82 5.97
C ARG A 37 -12.62 -4.54 6.76
N ILE A 38 -12.28 -5.78 6.41
CA ILE A 38 -11.18 -6.53 7.01
C ILE A 38 -9.78 -6.01 6.61
N MET A 39 -9.69 -5.20 5.56
CA MET A 39 -8.45 -4.55 5.11
C MET A 39 -8.25 -3.19 5.78
N ASP A 40 -9.14 -2.80 6.69
CA ASP A 40 -8.98 -1.60 7.49
C ASP A 40 -7.96 -1.85 8.60
N PHE A 41 -6.72 -1.43 8.35
CA PHE A 41 -5.64 -1.46 9.34
C PHE A 41 -5.97 -0.65 10.60
N ASN A 42 -6.94 0.25 10.50
CA ASN A 42 -7.30 1.13 11.59
C ASN A 42 -8.47 0.62 12.46
N LYS A 43 -8.99 -0.57 12.14
CA LYS A 43 -10.20 -1.11 12.78
C LYS A 43 -10.06 -1.32 14.29
N GLU A 44 -8.85 -1.64 14.75
CA GLU A 44 -8.56 -2.00 16.15
C GLU A 44 -7.87 -0.86 16.93
N LEU A 45 -7.72 0.34 16.35
CA LEU A 45 -7.04 1.47 17.02
C LEU A 45 -7.48 1.75 18.46
N PRO A 46 -8.79 1.72 18.80
CA PRO A 46 -9.24 1.97 20.16
C PRO A 46 -8.71 0.92 21.16
N GLU A 47 -8.73 -0.36 20.77
CA GLU A 47 -8.26 -1.46 21.60
C GLU A 47 -6.73 -1.44 21.71
N GLU A 48 -6.03 -1.24 20.60
CA GLU A 48 -4.57 -1.08 20.58
C GLU A 48 -4.11 0.12 21.42
N ALA A 49 -4.85 1.24 21.42
CA ALA A 49 -4.51 2.40 22.23
C ALA A 49 -4.61 2.11 23.73
N ILE A 50 -5.61 1.34 24.15
CA ILE A 50 -5.78 0.92 25.55
C ILE A 50 -4.65 -0.04 25.94
N GLU A 51 -4.35 -1.02 25.10
CA GLU A 51 -3.27 -1.97 25.36
C GLU A 51 -1.89 -1.29 25.41
N ARG A 52 -1.62 -0.37 24.48
CA ARG A 52 -0.40 0.47 24.51
C ARG A 52 -0.29 1.25 25.81
N HIS A 53 -1.37 1.92 26.24
CA HIS A 53 -1.37 2.69 27.48
C HIS A 53 -1.10 1.82 28.71
N TRP A 54 -1.65 0.61 28.72
CA TRP A 54 -1.42 -0.38 29.79
C TRP A 54 0.05 -0.81 29.85
N ILE A 55 0.64 -1.19 28.72
CA ILE A 55 2.04 -1.63 28.63
C ILE A 55 2.99 -0.47 29.00
N GLU A 56 2.78 0.74 28.45
CA GLU A 56 3.57 1.94 28.78
C GLU A 56 3.57 2.23 30.28
N THR A 57 2.41 2.08 30.93
CA THR A 57 2.27 2.30 32.38
C THR A 57 3.03 1.25 33.19
N LEU A 58 2.96 -0.03 32.80
CA LEU A 58 3.64 -1.11 33.49
C LEU A 58 5.17 -1.06 33.33
N GLU A 59 5.64 -0.67 32.16
CA GLU A 59 7.06 -0.64 31.83
C GLU A 59 7.74 0.70 32.19
N ALA A 60 6.97 1.68 32.67
CA ALA A 60 7.40 3.07 32.80
C ALA A 60 8.09 3.59 31.52
N SER A 61 7.60 3.13 30.36
CA SER A 61 8.08 3.46 29.03
C SER A 61 7.09 4.40 28.34
N THR A 62 7.53 5.22 27.38
CA THR A 62 6.64 6.09 26.60
C THR A 62 7.13 6.17 25.16
N GLY A 63 6.21 6.14 24.20
CA GLY A 63 6.50 6.39 22.79
C GLY A 63 7.10 5.20 22.03
N GLY A 64 7.45 4.10 22.70
CA GLY A 64 8.11 2.93 22.09
C GLY A 64 7.27 2.11 21.10
N MET A 65 5.96 2.33 21.05
CA MET A 65 5.00 1.54 20.24
C MET A 65 4.30 2.33 19.11
N GLY A 66 4.65 3.60 18.90
CA GLY A 66 3.92 4.53 18.02
C GLY A 66 4.33 4.55 16.53
N GLY A 67 5.26 3.71 16.08
CA GLY A 67 5.66 3.68 14.67
C GLY A 67 4.58 3.02 13.81
N SER A 68 3.93 3.77 12.91
CA SER A 68 2.86 3.31 12.00
C SER A 68 3.31 2.28 10.94
N GLY A 69 4.39 1.55 11.20
CA GLY A 69 5.04 0.62 10.29
C GLY A 69 6.27 -0.01 10.94
N GLY A 70 6.05 -0.99 11.82
CA GLY A 70 7.02 -2.05 12.19
C GLY A 70 8.48 -1.68 12.47
N GLY A 71 8.78 -0.45 12.93
CA GLY A 71 10.15 0.06 13.17
C GLY A 71 10.30 0.70 14.56
N CYS A 72 11.53 1.13 14.94
CA CYS A 72 11.73 1.82 16.22
C CYS A 72 10.87 3.08 16.26
N ALA A 73 10.00 3.18 17.25
CA ALA A 73 9.03 4.24 17.42
C ALA A 73 9.68 5.53 17.95
N CYS A 74 10.71 5.97 17.24
CA CYS A 74 11.51 7.12 17.54
C CYS A 74 10.93 8.32 16.76
N ASN A 75 9.82 8.91 17.23
CA ASN A 75 9.26 10.17 16.70
C ASN A 75 9.43 11.29 17.72
#